data_AF-A0A935K1N6-F1
#
_entry.id   AF-A0A935K1N6-F1
#
_cell.length_a   1.000
_cell.length_b   1.000
_cell.length_c   1.000
_cell.angle_alpha   90.00
_cell.angle_beta   90.00
_cell.angle_gamma   90.00
#
_symmetry.space_group_name_H-M   'P 1'
#
loop_
_entity.id
_entity.type
_entity.pdbx_description
1 polymer ?
#
loop_
_entity_poly.entity_id
_entity_poly.type
_entity_poly.pdbx_seq_one_letter_code
_entity_poly.pdbx_strand_id
1 'polypeptide(L)'
;MNEELNFTPAATIKAKQCSVLLNHLKTQGSISTIEGREKHGISHVAGRMHDLRNQGFLIETRRVLESDSAGRFHTVALYSLKGGAA
;
A
#
# COMPACT_ATOMS: atom_id res chain seq x y z
N MET A 1 31.10 -4.44 22.51
CA MET A 1 29.91 -3.57 22.61
C MET A 1 28.90 -4.18 21.67
N ASN A 2 28.10 -5.12 22.17
CA ASN A 2 27.15 -5.85 21.33
C ASN A 2 25.87 -5.04 21.33
N GLU A 3 25.61 -4.38 20.21
CA GLU A 3 24.37 -3.66 19.96
C GLU A 3 23.28 -4.72 19.77
N GLU A 4 22.45 -4.90 20.81
CA GLU A 4 21.26 -5.74 20.73
C GLU A 4 20.36 -5.18 19.63
N LEU A 5 20.35 -5.86 18.48
CA LEU A 5 19.38 -5.67 17.42
C LEU A 5 17.99 -6.00 17.98
N ASN A 6 17.28 -4.98 18.47
CA ASN A 6 15.87 -5.03 18.86
C ASN A 6 14.99 -5.32 17.62
N PHE A 7 15.00 -6.57 17.16
CA PHE A 7 14.15 -7.03 16.07
C PHE A 7 12.71 -7.14 16.55
N THR A 8 11.87 -6.20 16.12
CA THR A 8 10.41 -6.25 16.29
C THR A 8 9.76 -6.61 14.95
N PRO A 9 9.57 -7.91 14.65
CA PRO A 9 9.20 -8.38 13.31
C PRO A 9 7.96 -7.69 12.73
N ALA A 10 6.94 -7.42 13.56
CA ALA A 10 5.71 -6.78 13.11
C ALA A 10 5.93 -5.36 12.56
N ALA A 11 6.78 -4.56 13.20
CA ALA A 11 7.08 -3.20 12.77
C ALA A 11 7.88 -3.20 11.46
N THR A 12 8.88 -4.09 11.36
CA THR A 12 9.70 -4.27 10.15
C THR A 12 8.86 -4.71 8.95
N ILE A 13 7.97 -5.69 9.12
CA ILE A 13 7.08 -6.15 8.05
C ILE A 13 6.11 -5.05 7.63
N LYS A 14 5.53 -4.31 8.57
CA LYS A 14 4.68 -3.15 8.26
C LYS A 14 5.44 -2.13 7.40
N ALA A 15 6.63 -1.73 7.83
CA ALA A 15 7.44 -0.75 7.11
C ALA A 15 7.78 -1.23 5.70
N LYS A 16 8.13 -2.52 5.53
CA LYS A 16 8.39 -3.13 4.23
C LYS A 16 7.16 -3.10 3.31
N GLN A 17 5.98 -3.45 3.83
CA GLN A 17 4.72 -3.40 3.07
C GLN A 17 4.38 -1.97 2.64
N CYS A 18 4.54 -0.97 3.53
CA CYS A 18 4.36 0.44 3.18
C CYS A 18 5.33 0.88 2.08
N SER A 19 6.61 0.49 2.18
CA SER A 19 7.64 0.81 1.19
C SER A 19 7.31 0.24 -0.19
N VAL A 20 6.87 -1.02 -0.26
CA VAL A 20 6.46 -1.67 -1.52
C VAL A 20 5.30 -0.92 -2.17
N LEU A 21 4.25 -0.60 -1.42
CA LEU A 21 3.08 0.12 -1.94
C LEU A 21 3.44 1.55 -2.38
N LEU A 22 4.26 2.26 -1.60
CA LEU A 22 4.71 3.60 -1.95
C LEU A 22 5.55 3.59 -3.23
N ASN A 23 6.47 2.64 -3.38
CA ASN A 23 7.27 2.51 -4.60
C ASN A 23 6.38 2.23 -5.81
N HIS A 24 5.36 1.37 -5.65
CA HIS A 24 4.40 1.12 -6.70
C HIS A 24 3.62 2.40 -7.08
N LEU A 25 3.11 3.14 -6.09
CA LEU A 25 2.42 4.42 -6.33
C LEU A 25 3.31 5.43 -7.07
N LYS A 26 4.60 5.51 -6.73
CA LYS A 26 5.56 6.42 -7.38
C LYS A 26 5.89 6.02 -8.82
N THR A 27 5.93 4.72 -9.12
CA THR A 27 6.40 4.21 -10.42
C THR A 27 5.26 3.92 -11.40
N GLN A 28 4.10 3.48 -10.90
CA GLN A 28 2.93 3.09 -11.69
C GLN A 28 1.77 4.10 -11.58
N GLY A 29 1.85 5.05 -10.64
CA GLY A 29 0.86 6.12 -10.45
C GLY A 29 -0.34 5.75 -9.57
N SER A 30 -0.82 4.50 -9.64
CA SER A 30 -1.94 4.04 -8.82
C SER A 30 -1.87 2.56 -8.49
N ILE A 31 -2.59 2.13 -7.45
CA ILE A 31 -2.77 0.72 -7.11
C ILE A 31 -4.15 0.48 -6.50
N SER A 32 -4.82 -0.61 -6.87
CA SER A 32 -6.09 -1.00 -6.25
C SER A 32 -5.89 -1.88 -5.02
N THR A 33 -6.93 -2.04 -4.21
CA THR A 33 -6.90 -3.02 -3.11
C THR A 33 -6.69 -4.45 -3.62
N ILE A 34 -7.27 -4.80 -4.77
CA ILE A 34 -7.10 -6.13 -5.38
C ILE A 34 -5.68 -6.29 -5.89
N GLU A 35 -5.16 -5.34 -6.67
CA GLU A 35 -3.78 -5.39 -7.16
C GLU A 35 -2.78 -5.44 -5.99
N GLY A 36 -2.98 -4.63 -4.94
CA GLY A 36 -2.13 -4.67 -3.74
C GLY A 36 -2.11 -6.03 -3.05
N ARG A 37 -3.25 -6.72 -3.02
CA ARG A 37 -3.38 -8.06 -2.43
C ARG A 37 -2.77 -9.13 -3.32
N GLU A 38 -3.13 -9.15 -4.60
CA GLU A 38 -2.78 -10.24 -5.52
C GLU A 38 -1.34 -10.12 -6.06
N LYS A 39 -0.89 -8.90 -6.40
CA LYS A 39 0.45 -8.67 -6.96
C LYS A 39 1.55 -8.62 -5.91
N HIS A 40 1.28 -8.00 -4.76
CA HIS A 40 2.30 -7.78 -3.71
C HIS A 40 2.10 -8.65 -2.46
N GLY A 41 1.03 -9.46 -2.41
CA GLY A 41 0.75 -10.32 -1.25
C GLY A 41 0.35 -9.55 0.01
N ILE A 42 -0.13 -8.30 -0.11
CA ILE A 42 -0.43 -7.44 1.04
C ILE A 42 -1.93 -7.49 1.32
N SER A 43 -2.34 -8.32 2.28
CA SER A 43 -3.76 -8.49 2.62
C SER A 43 -4.44 -7.23 3.16
N HIS A 44 -3.68 -6.34 3.82
CA HIS A 44 -4.20 -5.16 4.54
C HIS A 44 -3.80 -3.83 3.86
N VAL A 45 -4.01 -3.74 2.55
CA VAL A 45 -3.65 -2.55 1.73
C VAL A 45 -4.19 -1.26 2.32
N ALA A 46 -5.48 -1.21 2.68
CA ALA A 46 -6.12 0.00 3.20
C ALA A 46 -5.43 0.55 4.46
N GLY A 47 -5.05 -0.34 5.40
CA GLY A 47 -4.31 0.07 6.59
C GLY A 47 -2.90 0.55 6.27
N ARG A 48 -2.20 -0.06 5.31
CA ARG A 48 -0.89 0.45 4.85
C ARG A 48 -1.01 1.82 4.17
N MET A 49 -2.09 2.08 3.43
CA MET A 49 -2.36 3.40 2.89
C MET A 49 -2.64 4.42 4.00
N HIS A 50 -3.33 4.02 5.08
CA HIS A 50 -3.51 4.87 6.26
C HIS A 50 -2.17 5.16 6.95
N ASP A 51 -1.32 4.14 7.15
CA ASP A 51 0.04 4.28 7.70
C ASP A 51 0.87 5.28 6.87
N LEU A 52 0.80 5.22 5.53
CA LEU A 52 1.48 6.16 4.64
C LEU A 52 0.92 7.60 4.75
N ARG A 53 -0.39 7.76 4.87
CA ARG A 53 -0.98 9.11 5.09
C ARG A 53 -0.51 9.71 6.41
N ASN A 54 -0.41 8.90 7.45
CA ASN A 54 0.13 9.35 8.75
C ASN A 54 1.62 9.72 8.68
N GLN A 55 2.35 9.20 7.68
CA GLN A 55 3.74 9.61 7.38
C GLN A 55 3.82 10.88 6.52
N GLY A 56 2.68 11.47 6.13
CA GLY A 56 2.62 12.72 5.36
C GLY A 56 2.43 12.55 3.84
N PHE A 57 2.27 11.33 3.34
CA PHE A 57 2.02 11.13 1.90
C PHE A 57 0.57 11.51 1.53
N LEU A 58 0.42 12.36 0.52
CA LEU A 58 -0.87 12.74 -0.05
C LEU A 58 -1.38 11.64 -0.99
N ILE A 59 -2.22 10.75 -0.48
CA ILE A 59 -2.77 9.61 -1.23
C ILE A 59 -4.29 9.76 -1.37
N GLU A 60 -4.74 10.01 -2.60
CA GLU A 60 -6.15 10.04 -2.97
C GLU A 60 -6.74 8.63 -3.00
N THR A 61 -8.04 8.51 -2.76
CA THR A 61 -8.78 7.26 -2.91
C THR A 61 -10.02 7.51 -3.76
N ARG A 62 -10.18 6.73 -4.83
CA ARG A 62 -11.45 6.65 -5.58
C ARG A 62 -11.96 5.22 -5.58
N ARG A 63 -13.22 5.02 -5.97
CA ARG A 63 -13.80 3.69 -6.13
C ARG A 63 -13.75 3.26 -7.59
N VAL A 64 -13.42 1.99 -7.84
CA VAL A 64 -13.41 1.36 -9.16
C VAL A 64 -14.07 0.00 -9.10
N LEU A 65 -14.71 -0.41 -10.21
CA LEU A 65 -15.18 -1.77 -10.38
C LEU A 65 -14.04 -2.61 -10.98
N GLU A 66 -13.66 -3.69 -10.31
CA GLU A 66 -12.55 -4.56 -10.70
C GLU A 66 -12.91 -6.02 -10.41
N SER A 67 -12.51 -6.95 -11.28
CA SER A 67 -12.68 -8.37 -11.06
C SER A 67 -11.52 -8.94 -10.23
N ASP A 68 -11.82 -9.84 -9.30
CA ASP A 68 -10.80 -10.65 -8.64
C ASP A 68 -10.30 -11.80 -9.54
N SER A 69 -9.31 -12.55 -9.05
CA SER A 69 -8.78 -13.76 -9.69
C SER A 69 -9.82 -14.88 -9.95
N ALA A 70 -11.00 -14.82 -9.30
CA ALA A 70 -12.12 -15.73 -9.55
C ALA A 70 -13.13 -15.17 -10.57
N GLY A 71 -12.85 -14.01 -11.18
CA GLY A 71 -13.71 -13.35 -12.16
C GLY A 71 -14.91 -12.64 -11.55
N ARG A 72 -14.97 -12.46 -10.21
CA ARG A 72 -16.08 -11.75 -9.55
C ARG A 72 -15.77 -10.28 -9.46
N PHE A 73 -16.72 -9.43 -9.85
CA PHE A 73 -16.58 -7.99 -9.80
C PHE A 73 -16.85 -7.43 -8.40
N HIS A 74 -16.00 -6.52 -7.97
CA HIS A 74 -16.08 -5.82 -6.69
C HIS A 74 -15.86 -4.33 -6.89
N THR A 75 -16.57 -3.51 -6.11
CA THR A 75 -16.25 -2.08 -6.04
C THR A 75 -15.17 -1.85 -4.99
N VAL A 76 -13.92 -1.70 -5.43
CA VAL A 76 -12.74 -1.58 -4.59
C VAL A 76 -12.15 -0.16 -4.60
N ALA A 77 -11.25 0.10 -3.65
CA ALA A 77 -10.51 1.35 -3.61
C ALA A 77 -9.36 1.31 -4.63
N LEU A 78 -9.17 2.41 -5.35
CA LEU A 78 -7.98 2.71 -6.12
C LEU A 78 -7.27 3.89 -5.46
N TYR A 79 -6.00 3.69 -5.13
CA TYR A 79 -5.14 4.66 -4.48
C TYR A 79 -4.18 5.27 -5.49
N SER A 80 -3.95 6.58 -5.42
CA SER A 80 -2.98 7.27 -6.26
C SER A 80 -2.24 8.33 -5.46
N LEU A 81 -0.96 8.55 -5.77
CA LEU A 81 -0.20 9.64 -5.16
C LEU A 81 -0.63 10.96 -5.81
N LYS A 82 -1.09 11.92 -5.00
CA LYS A 82 -1.18 13.32 -5.45
C LYS A 82 0.24 13.85 -5.41
N GLY A 83 0.76 14.28 -6.55
CA GLY A 83 2.08 14.91 -6.62
C GLY A 83 2.19 15.99 -5.54
N GLY A 84 3.01 15.74 -4.52
CA GLY A 84 3.51 16.80 -3.68
C GLY A 84 4.54 17.54 -4.52
N ALA A 85 4.24 18.78 -4.87
CA ALA A 85 5.28 19.69 -5.34
C ALA A 85 6.42 19.66 -4.31
N ALA A 86 7.58 19.23 -4.76
CA ALA A 86 8.87 19.56 -4.17
C ALA A 86 9.66 20.27 -5.25
#